data_AF-A0A842N071-F1
#
_entry.id   AF-A0A842N071-F1
#
_cell.length_a   1.000
_cell.length_b   1.000
_cell.length_c   1.000
_cell.angle_alpha   90.00
_cell.angle_beta   90.00
_cell.angle_gamma   90.00
#
_symmetry.space_group_name_H-M   'P 1'
#
loop_
_entity.id
_entity.type
_entity.pdbx_description
1 polymer ?
#
loop_
_entity_poly.entity_id
_entity_poly.type
_entity_poly.pdbx_seq_one_letter_code
_entity_poly.pdbx_strand_id
1 'polypeptide(L)' 'MNKIICSDCGKEDEVPFKPTEGRPVYCRECFEKHRPPRRF' A
#
# COMPACT_ATOMS: atom_id res chain seq x y z
N MET A 1 10.96 -7.88 -6.23
CA MET A 1 10.34 -6.54 -6.14
C MET A 1 9.20 -6.52 -7.12
N ASN A 2 7.97 -6.38 -6.65
CA ASN A 2 6.79 -6.31 -7.51
C ASN A 2 6.38 -4.85 -7.63
N LYS A 3 6.27 -4.35 -8.86
CA LYS A 3 5.72 -3.02 -9.13
C LYS A 3 4.23 -3.05 -8.86
N ILE A 4 3.76 -2.13 -8.04
CA ILE A 4 2.34 -1.94 -7.71
C ILE A 4 1.96 -0.50 -7.94
N ILE A 5 0.69 -0.27 -8.25
CA ILE A 5 0.12 1.07 -8.34
C ILE A 5 -0.67 1.28 -7.06
N CYS A 6 -0.34 2.36 -6.33
CA CYS A 6 -1.05 2.73 -5.12
C CYS A 6 -2.52 3.04 -5.46
N SER A 7 -3.46 2.33 -4.84
CA SER A 7 -4.90 2.53 -5.07
C SER A 7 -5.43 3.86 -4.54
N ASP A 8 -4.65 4.55 -3.70
CA ASP A 8 -5.03 5.81 -3.05
C ASP A 8 -4.48 7.04 -3.80
N CYS A 9 -3.19 7.02 -4.18
CA CYS A 9 -2.52 8.14 -4.83
C CYS A 9 -2.13 7.89 -6.30
N GLY A 10 -2.29 6.67 -6.82
CA GLY A 10 -2.01 6.33 -8.21
C GLY A 10 -0.52 6.21 -8.58
N LYS A 11 0.40 6.33 -7.60
CA LYS A 11 1.84 6.23 -7.85
C LYS A 11 2.30 4.79 -8.02
N GLU A 12 3.31 4.57 -8.86
CA GLU A 12 4.02 3.30 -8.97
C GLU A 12 5.05 3.16 -7.84
N ASP A 13 5.06 2.00 -7.18
CA ASP A 13 5.98 1.68 -6.08
C ASP A 13 6.42 0.21 -6.15
N GLU A 14 7.49 -0.15 -5.46
CA GLU A 14 8.07 -1.50 -5.47
C GLU A 14 7.93 -2.17 -4.11
N VAL A 15 7.14 -3.23 -4.04
CA VAL A 15 6.89 -3.96 -2.80
C VAL A 15 7.50 -5.37 -2.81
N PRO A 16 7.93 -5.89 -1.64
CA PRO A 16 8.51 -7.23 -1.54
C PRO A 16 7.44 -8.35 -1.50
N PHE A 17 6.15 -8.01 -1.49
CA PHE A 17 5.04 -8.96 -1.45
C PHE A 17 4.30 -9.03 -2.80
N LYS A 18 3.57 -10.12 -3.05
CA LYS A 18 2.70 -10.24 -4.21
C LYS A 18 1.39 -9.46 -3.97
N PRO A 19 1.00 -8.51 -4.82
CA PRO A 19 -0.32 -7.90 -4.74
C PRO A 19 -1.38 -8.99 -4.89
N THR A 20 -2.36 -9.01 -3.98
CA THR A 20 -3.45 -9.99 -4.00
C THR A 20 -4.63 -9.39 -4.74
N GLU A 21 -5.15 -10.10 -5.75
CA GLU A 21 -6.36 -9.67 -6.45
C GLU A 21 -7.53 -9.55 -5.46
N GLY A 22 -8.15 -8.37 -5.40
CA GLY A 22 -9.22 -8.03 -4.47
C GLY A 22 -8.82 -7.21 -3.23
N ARG A 23 -7.52 -6.95 -3.00
CA ARG A 23 -7.05 -6.07 -1.93
C ARG A 23 -6.37 -4.81 -2.49
N PRO A 24 -6.74 -3.60 -2.05
CA PRO A 24 -6.07 -2.38 -2.48
C PRO A 24 -4.63 -2.40 -1.97
N VAL A 25 -3.69 -2.01 -2.83
CA VAL A 25 -2.28 -1.92 -2.48
C VAL A 25 -1.95 -0.45 -2.30
N TYR A 26 -1.24 -0.15 -1.22
CA TYR A 26 -0.86 1.22 -0.89
C TYR A 26 0.65 1.37 -0.90
N CYS A 27 1.13 2.53 -1.36
CA CYS A 27 2.51 2.92 -1.15
C CYS A 27 2.78 3.10 0.34
N ARG A 28 4.06 3.18 0.72
CA ARG A 28 4.47 3.34 2.12
C ARG A 28 3.79 4.53 2.80
N GLU A 29 3.70 5.65 2.11
CA GLU A 29 3.06 6.88 2.62
C GLU A 29 1.57 6.71 2.89
N CYS A 30 0.82 6.18 1.91
CA CYS A 30 -0.63 5.96 2.05
C CYS A 30 -0.93 4.86 3.09
N PHE A 31 -0.08 3.83 3.17
CA PHE A 31 -0.20 2.79 4.18
C PHE A 31 0.00 3.34 5.60
N GLU A 32 0.98 4.22 5.81
CA GLU A 32 1.17 4.90 7.10
C GLU A 32 -0.02 5.78 7.48
N LYS A 33 -0.62 6.49 6.52
CA LYS A 33 -1.85 7.28 6.75
C LYS A 33 -3.07 6.43 7.06
N HIS A 34 -3.20 5.27 6.41
CA HIS A 34 -4.30 4.31 6.66
C HIS A 34 -4.10 3.50 7.94
N ARG A 35 -2.92 3.52 8.54
CA ARG A 35 -2.64 2.74 9.74
C ARG A 35 -3.48 3.32 10.89
N PRO A 36 -4.39 2.52 11.50
CA PRO A 36 -5.16 3.02 12.62
C PRO A 36 -4.20 3.45 13.73
N PRO A 37 -4.48 4.57 14.43
CA PRO A 37 -3.67 4.97 15.57
C PRO A 37 -3.65 3.79 16.54
N ARG A 38 -2.45 3.38 16.95
CA ARG A 38 -2.30 2.34 17.97
C ARG A 38 -3.03 2.86 19.21
N ARG A 39 -4.20 2.29 19.50
CA ARG A 39 -4.89 2.55 20.76
C ARG A 39 -3.99 2.00 21.86
N PHE A 40 -3.52 2.91 22.70
CA PHE A 40 -2.80 2.63 23.93
C PHE A 40 -3.77 2.13 24.99
#